data_AF-A0A7R9MKQ0-F1
#
_entry.id   AF-A0A7R9MKQ0-F1
#
_cell.length_a   1.000
_cell.length_b   1.000
_cell.length_c   1.000
_cell.angle_alpha   90.00
_cell.angle_beta   90.00
_cell.angle_gamma   90.00
#
_symmetry.space_group_name_H-M   'P 1'
#
loop_
_entity.id
_entity.type
_entity.pdbx_description
1 polymer ?
#
loop_
_entity_poly.entity_id
_entity_poly.type
_entity_poly.pdbx_seq_one_letter_code
_entity_poly.pdbx_strand_id
1 'polypeptide(L)'
;MSADDILVTGMGGRFPLSANTDEFAKNLFDGIDMVTDDDSRWPMGLYDISNRMGKIDDYKLFDSTFFGLMDQMVDEIDPQSRMLLETSYEAMLD
;
A
#
# COMPACT_ATOMS: atom_id res chain seq x y z
N MET A 1 22.98 -0.01 25.23
CA MET A 1 21.76 -0.71 24.80
C MET A 1 21.72 -2.01 25.56
N SER A 2 20.63 -2.30 26.25
CA SER A 2 20.45 -3.62 26.88
C SER A 2 20.19 -4.66 25.80
N ALA A 3 20.38 -5.95 26.11
CA ALA A 3 20.08 -7.03 25.16
C ALA A 3 18.58 -7.12 24.79
N ASP A 4 17.71 -6.43 25.55
CA ASP A 4 16.26 -6.45 25.39
C ASP A 4 15.71 -5.16 24.74
N ASP A 5 16.59 -4.29 24.23
CA ASP A 5 16.15 -3.05 23.58
C ASP A 5 15.49 -3.37 22.22
N ILE A 6 14.24 -2.94 22.05
CA ILE A 6 13.47 -3.10 20.80
C ILE A 6 13.53 -1.80 20.01
N LEU A 7 13.93 -1.88 18.74
CA LEU A 7 14.02 -0.75 17.83
C LEU A 7 13.16 -0.98 16.59
N VAL A 8 12.59 0.11 16.09
CA VAL A 8 12.03 0.17 14.73
C VAL A 8 13.18 0.57 13.81
N THR A 9 13.60 -0.35 12.95
CA THR A 9 14.79 -0.15 12.10
C THR A 9 14.47 0.21 10.66
N GLY A 10 13.26 -0.08 10.19
CA GLY A 10 12.82 0.24 8.83
C GLY A 10 11.30 0.18 8.72
N MET A 11 10.75 0.87 7.72
CA MET A 11 9.31 0.91 7.43
C MET A 11 9.05 0.89 5.93
N GLY A 12 8.10 0.05 5.51
CA GLY A 12 7.58 0.00 4.15
C GLY A 12 6.06 0.09 4.16
N GLY A 13 5.47 0.64 3.09
CA GLY A 13 4.02 0.80 3.04
C GLY A 13 3.48 1.37 1.73
N ARG A 14 2.18 1.18 1.54
CA ARG A 14 1.36 1.80 0.48
C ARG A 14 0.21 2.54 1.15
N PHE A 15 -0.06 3.77 0.70
CA PHE A 15 -1.06 4.64 1.30
C PHE A 15 -1.88 5.34 0.21
N PRO A 16 -3.02 5.97 0.55
CA PRO A 16 -3.77 6.75 -0.43
C PRO A 16 -2.92 7.84 -1.09
N LEU A 17 -2.99 7.95 -2.41
CA LEU A 17 -2.18 8.87 -3.23
C LEU A 17 -0.66 8.83 -2.96
N SER A 18 -0.14 7.72 -2.42
CA SER A 18 1.26 7.60 -2.04
C SER A 18 1.77 6.17 -2.24
N ALA A 19 2.70 6.01 -3.17
CA ALA A 19 3.27 4.70 -3.53
C ALA A 19 4.30 4.18 -2.50
N ASN A 20 4.74 5.02 -1.56
CA ASN A 20 5.74 4.66 -0.56
C ASN A 20 5.64 5.58 0.69
N THR A 21 6.45 5.31 1.70
CA THR A 21 6.52 6.06 2.96
C THR A 21 6.99 7.50 2.77
N ASP A 22 7.90 7.76 1.83
CA ASP A 22 8.40 9.11 1.53
C ASP A 22 7.34 10.01 0.92
N GLU A 23 6.61 9.51 -0.09
CA GLU A 23 5.48 10.22 -0.69
C GLU A 23 4.37 10.48 0.33
N PHE A 24 4.10 9.49 1.18
CA PHE A 24 3.12 9.64 2.25
C PHE A 24 3.54 10.72 3.26
N ALA A 25 4.80 10.70 3.70
CA ALA A 25 5.36 11.71 4.59
C ALA A 25 5.26 13.10 3.94
N LYS A 26 5.65 13.23 2.67
CA LYS A 26 5.53 14.49 1.92
C LYS A 26 4.09 14.99 1.89
N ASN A 27 3.13 14.14 1.51
CA ASN A 27 1.72 14.51 1.44
C ASN A 27 1.16 14.94 2.81
N LEU A 28 1.59 14.28 3.89
CA LEU A 28 1.24 14.68 5.26
C LEU A 28 1.80 16.06 5.62
N PHE A 29 3.08 16.31 5.35
CA PHE A 29 3.71 17.60 5.67
C PHE A 29 3.17 18.75 4.82
N ASP A 30 2.80 18.47 3.56
CA ASP A 30 2.20 19.43 2.65
C ASP A 30 0.70 19.66 2.92
N GLY A 31 0.09 18.90 3.84
CA GLY A 31 -1.33 19.02 4.18
C GLY A 31 -2.27 18.57 3.05
N ILE A 32 -1.83 17.65 2.21
CA ILE A 32 -2.60 17.12 1.09
C ILE A 32 -3.68 16.18 1.60
N ASP A 33 -4.93 16.42 1.20
CA ASP A 33 -6.03 15.50 1.44
C ASP A 33 -5.93 14.31 0.49
N MET A 34 -5.54 13.16 1.04
CA MET A 34 -5.36 11.92 0.29
C MET A 34 -6.66 11.09 0.18
N VAL A 35 -7.80 11.61 0.63
CA VAL A 35 -9.12 10.99 0.48
C VAL A 35 -9.76 11.49 -0.82
N THR A 36 -10.09 10.56 -1.72
CA THR A 36 -10.69 10.89 -3.02
C THR A 36 -12.13 10.38 -3.13
N ASP A 37 -12.88 10.88 -4.11
CA ASP A 37 -14.30 10.59 -4.35
C ASP A 37 -14.60 9.96 -5.73
N ASP A 38 -13.57 9.46 -6.42
CA ASP A 38 -13.72 8.73 -7.67
C ASP A 38 -14.31 7.31 -7.49
N ASP A 39 -14.73 6.71 -8.61
CA ASP A 39 -15.42 5.42 -8.71
C ASP A 39 -14.49 4.20 -8.87
N SER A 40 -13.18 4.33 -8.59
CA SER A 40 -12.19 3.26 -8.80
C SER A 40 -12.41 1.98 -8.00
N ARG A 41 -13.27 1.99 -6.98
CA ARG A 41 -13.67 0.81 -6.19
C ARG A 41 -15.08 0.33 -6.52
N TRP A 42 -16.03 1.25 -6.54
CA TRP A 42 -17.41 0.99 -6.90
C TRP A 42 -18.07 2.27 -7.44
N PRO A 43 -19.17 2.16 -8.20
CA PRO A 43 -19.90 3.31 -8.69
C PRO A 43 -20.33 4.25 -7.57
N MET A 44 -20.25 5.56 -7.80
CA MET A 44 -20.68 6.56 -6.84
C MET A 44 -22.15 6.39 -6.46
N GLY A 45 -22.48 6.58 -5.18
CA GLY A 45 -23.86 6.48 -4.67
C GLY A 45 -24.36 5.05 -4.47
N LEU A 46 -23.50 4.05 -4.56
CA LEU A 46 -23.85 2.67 -4.26
C LEU A 46 -24.26 2.54 -2.78
N TYR A 47 -25.49 2.10 -2.53
CA TYR A 47 -26.08 1.88 -1.19
C TYR A 47 -26.00 3.07 -0.23
N ASP A 48 -26.01 4.31 -0.74
CA ASP A 48 -25.81 5.55 0.07
C ASP A 48 -24.51 5.55 0.90
N ILE A 49 -23.50 4.76 0.48
CA ILE A 49 -22.18 4.78 1.09
C ILE A 49 -21.46 6.07 0.67
N SER A 50 -20.70 6.67 1.60
CA SER A 50 -19.84 7.83 1.27
C SER A 50 -18.90 7.51 0.12
N ASN A 51 -18.89 8.35 -0.91
CA ASN A 51 -17.94 8.23 -2.02
C ASN A 51 -16.51 8.61 -1.61
N ARG A 52 -16.36 9.41 -0.54
CA ARG A 52 -15.05 9.84 -0.04
C ARG A 52 -14.39 8.72 0.76
N MET A 53 -13.27 8.21 0.26
CA MET A 53 -12.47 7.19 0.92
C MET A 53 -10.98 7.27 0.51
N GLY A 54 -10.10 6.82 1.40
CA GLY A 54 -8.69 6.60 1.07
C GLY A 54 -8.53 5.28 0.33
N LYS A 55 -7.88 5.30 -0.83
CA LYS A 55 -7.70 4.13 -1.70
C LYS A 55 -6.23 3.96 -2.03
N ILE A 56 -5.74 2.74 -1.88
CA ILE A 56 -4.40 2.38 -2.36
C ILE A 56 -4.47 2.23 -3.88
N ASP A 57 -3.63 3.00 -4.56
CA ASP A 57 -3.44 2.94 -6.00
C ASP A 57 -2.68 1.66 -6.39
N ASP A 58 -2.78 1.26 -7.65
CA ASP A 58 -1.93 0.22 -8.23
C ASP A 58 -1.92 -1.15 -7.50
N TYR A 59 -2.95 -1.46 -6.72
CA TYR A 59 -3.14 -2.73 -5.99
C TYR A 59 -3.11 -4.00 -6.85
N LYS A 60 -3.04 -3.87 -8.18
CA LYS A 60 -2.90 -4.99 -9.13
C LYS A 60 -1.45 -5.30 -9.46
N LEU A 61 -0.51 -4.39 -9.18
CA LEU A 61 0.91 -4.58 -9.44
C LEU A 61 1.52 -5.59 -8.46
N PHE A 62 2.47 -6.38 -8.96
CA PHE A 62 3.27 -7.31 -8.16
C PHE A 62 4.46 -7.84 -8.97
N ASP A 63 5.67 -7.81 -8.42
CA ASP A 63 6.86 -8.45 -9.03
C ASP A 63 6.90 -9.96 -8.76
N SER A 64 6.09 -10.69 -9.52
CA SER A 64 5.99 -12.15 -9.44
C SER A 64 7.33 -12.87 -9.62
N THR A 65 8.18 -12.37 -10.52
CA THR A 65 9.45 -12.99 -10.88
C THR A 65 10.45 -12.87 -9.72
N PHE A 66 10.51 -11.71 -9.07
CA PHE A 66 11.34 -11.51 -7.89
C PHE A 66 10.94 -12.45 -6.73
N PHE A 67 9.64 -12.64 -6.49
CA PHE A 67 9.14 -13.54 -5.45
C PHE A 67 9.03 -15.01 -5.88
N GLY A 68 9.52 -15.37 -7.08
CA GLY A 68 9.55 -16.76 -7.55
C GLY A 68 8.18 -17.37 -7.81
N LEU A 69 7.17 -16.56 -8.11
CA LEU A 69 5.80 -16.97 -8.40
C LEU A 69 5.57 -17.00 -9.92
N MET A 70 4.79 -17.98 -10.38
CA MET A 70 4.34 -18.02 -11.79
C MET A 70 3.24 -16.98 -12.02
N ASP A 71 3.30 -16.26 -13.13
CA ASP A 71 2.33 -15.19 -13.46
C ASP A 71 0.87 -15.65 -13.39
N GLN A 72 0.60 -16.89 -13.81
CA GLN A 72 -0.75 -17.47 -13.79
C GLN A 72 -1.35 -17.58 -12.38
N MET A 73 -0.53 -17.57 -11.34
CA MET A 73 -0.98 -17.65 -9.95
C MET A 73 -1.22 -16.28 -9.33
N VAL A 74 -0.65 -15.22 -9.91
CA VAL A 74 -0.64 -13.86 -9.32
C VAL A 74 -2.05 -13.30 -9.18
N ASP A 75 -2.90 -13.54 -10.17
CA ASP A 75 -4.28 -13.05 -10.19
C ASP A 75 -5.15 -13.69 -9.10
N GLU A 76 -4.77 -14.88 -8.61
CA GLU A 76 -5.46 -15.61 -7.55
C GLU A 76 -4.98 -15.21 -6.14
N ILE A 77 -3.88 -14.46 -6.05
CA ILE A 77 -3.34 -13.99 -4.77
C ILE A 77 -4.04 -12.69 -4.38
N ASP A 78 -4.55 -12.67 -3.15
CA ASP A 78 -5.14 -11.47 -2.54
C ASP A 78 -4.18 -10.27 -2.74
N PRO A 79 -4.66 -9.15 -3.31
CA PRO A 79 -3.87 -7.93 -3.49
C PRO A 79 -3.10 -7.48 -2.23
N GLN A 80 -3.69 -7.66 -1.05
CA GLN A 80 -3.04 -7.31 0.22
C GLN A 80 -1.80 -8.17 0.49
N SER A 81 -1.87 -9.46 0.18
CA SER A 81 -0.72 -10.37 0.34
C SER A 81 0.40 -10.02 -0.63
N ARG A 82 0.06 -9.65 -1.87
CA ARG A 82 1.04 -9.21 -2.88
C ARG A 82 1.76 -7.95 -2.44
N MET A 83 1.02 -6.92 -2.04
CA MET A 83 1.59 -5.69 -1.51
C MET A 83 2.38 -5.92 -0.21
N LEU A 84 1.92 -6.82 0.66
CA LEU A 84 2.61 -7.14 1.91
C LEU A 84 3.99 -7.75 1.66
N LEU A 85 4.13 -8.62 0.66
CA LEU A 85 5.42 -9.21 0.30
C LEU A 85 6.43 -8.13 -0.13
N GLU A 86 6.01 -7.24 -1.03
CA GLU A 86 6.84 -6.11 -1.49
C GLU A 86 7.21 -5.16 -0.34
N THR A 87 6.21 -4.69 0.39
CA THR A 87 6.43 -3.72 1.48
C THR A 87 7.23 -4.31 2.64
N SER A 88 7.13 -5.61 2.91
CA SER A 88 7.98 -6.28 3.90
C SER A 88 9.43 -6.31 3.44
N TYR A 89 9.68 -6.58 2.16
CA TYR A 89 11.03 -6.56 1.60
C TYR A 89 11.63 -5.15 1.60
N GLU A 90 10.85 -4.14 1.23
CA GLU A 90 11.24 -2.73 1.33
C GLU A 90 11.58 -2.32 2.77
N ALA A 91 10.74 -2.69 3.74
CA ALA A 91 10.96 -2.39 5.16
C ALA A 91 12.22 -3.05 5.72
N MET A 92 12.68 -4.16 5.13
CA MET A 92 13.93 -4.81 5.51
C MET A 92 15.17 -4.13 4.90
N LEU A 93 14.99 -3.32 3.85
CA LEU A 93 16.07 -2.62 3.14
C LEU A 93 16.21 -1.14 3.51
N ASP A 94 15.14 -0.53 3.99
CA ASP A 94 15.11 0.81 4.60
C ASP A 94 16.13 0.94 5.76
#